data_AF-A0AAV0A1J5-F1
#
_entry.id   AF-A0AAV0A1J5-F1
#
_cell.length_a   1.000
_cell.length_b   1.000
_cell.length_c   1.000
_cell.angle_alpha   90.00
_cell.angle_beta   90.00
_cell.angle_gamma   90.00
#
_symmetry.space_group_name_H-M   'P 1'
#
loop_
_entity.id
_entity.type
_entity.pdbx_description
1 polymer ?
#
loop_
_entity_poly.entity_id
_entity_poly.type
_entity_poly.pdbx_seq_one_letter_code
_entity_poly.pdbx_strand_id
1 'polypeptide(L)'
;MASPHLFLLCLAGLAFMSEAGPAGTGESKCPLMVKVLDAVRGSPAVDVAVQVFKKTAQGTWEPFASGKTAESGELHGLTTDEKFVEGVYRVELDTKSYWKALGISPFHEYAEVVFTANDSGHRHYTIAALLSPYSYSTTAVVSNPKE
;
A
#
# COMPACT_ATOMS: atom_id res chain seq x y z
N MET A 1 14.33 -38.66 -57.93
CA MET A 1 13.46 -39.45 -57.04
C MET A 1 13.79 -39.04 -55.62
N ALA A 2 12.85 -38.34 -54.98
CA ALA A 2 13.05 -37.64 -53.71
C ALA A 2 12.99 -38.61 -52.53
N SER A 3 13.93 -38.45 -51.59
CA SER A 3 13.93 -39.10 -50.27
C SER A 3 13.41 -38.09 -49.24
N PRO A 4 12.39 -38.40 -48.43
CA PRO A 4 12.04 -37.56 -47.30
C PRO A 4 12.73 -38.07 -46.04
N HIS A 5 13.66 -37.26 -45.52
CA HIS A 5 14.20 -37.42 -44.18
C HIS A 5 13.10 -37.15 -43.15
N LEU A 6 12.75 -38.18 -42.38
CA LEU A 6 11.81 -38.10 -41.28
C LEU A 6 12.51 -37.46 -40.06
N PHE A 7 12.44 -36.14 -39.94
CA PHE A 7 12.85 -35.42 -38.73
C PHE A 7 11.74 -35.53 -37.67
N LEU A 8 11.91 -36.43 -36.70
CA LEU A 8 11.12 -36.45 -35.47
C LEU A 8 11.72 -35.42 -34.48
N LEU A 9 11.04 -34.28 -34.33
CA LEU A 9 11.34 -33.29 -33.29
C LEU A 9 10.72 -33.76 -31.95
N CYS A 10 11.55 -34.19 -31.02
CA CYS A 10 11.16 -34.38 -29.61
C CYS A 10 10.94 -33.01 -28.96
N LEU A 11 9.68 -32.62 -28.75
CA LEU A 11 9.29 -31.50 -27.90
C LEU A 11 9.29 -31.95 -26.44
N ALA A 12 10.37 -31.66 -25.72
CA ALA A 12 10.39 -31.74 -24.26
C ALA A 12 9.70 -30.49 -23.70
N GLY A 13 8.42 -30.60 -23.34
CA GLY A 13 7.70 -29.58 -22.59
C GLY A 13 8.15 -29.61 -21.13
N LEU A 14 8.97 -28.63 -20.72
CA LEU A 14 9.22 -28.32 -19.31
C LEU A 14 7.93 -27.73 -18.73
N ALA A 15 7.18 -28.54 -17.98
CA ALA A 15 6.11 -28.05 -17.12
C ALA A 15 6.75 -27.27 -15.96
N PHE A 16 6.72 -25.94 -16.06
CA PHE A 16 6.98 -25.07 -14.91
C PHE A 16 5.83 -25.27 -13.91
N MET A 17 6.05 -26.11 -12.90
CA MET A 17 5.21 -26.11 -11.71
C MET A 17 5.48 -24.81 -10.96
N SER A 18 4.57 -23.84 -11.11
CA SER A 18 4.53 -22.67 -10.23
C SER A 18 4.07 -23.16 -8.86
N GLU A 19 5.04 -23.44 -8.00
CA GLU A 19 4.80 -23.68 -6.59
C GLU A 19 4.25 -22.38 -5.99
N ALA A 20 2.92 -22.29 -5.88
CA ALA A 20 2.29 -21.26 -5.06
C ALA A 20 2.70 -21.55 -3.62
N GLY A 21 3.73 -20.83 -3.16
CA GLY A 21 4.13 -20.84 -1.76
C GLY A 21 2.92 -20.55 -0.88
N PRO A 22 2.82 -21.17 0.31
CA PRO A 22 1.71 -20.93 1.20
C PRO A 22 1.66 -19.43 1.51
N ALA A 23 0.49 -18.82 1.28
CA ALA A 23 0.20 -17.48 1.76
C ALA A 23 0.46 -17.49 3.26
N GLY A 24 1.57 -16.89 3.68
CA GLY A 24 1.99 -16.87 5.06
C GLY A 24 0.93 -16.18 5.90
N THR A 25 0.21 -16.95 6.71
CA THR A 25 -0.62 -16.48 7.82
C THR A 25 0.24 -16.09 9.01
N GLY A 26 1.26 -15.25 8.77
CA GLY A 26 1.92 -14.50 9.83
C GLY A 26 1.12 -13.22 10.03
N GLU A 27 0.46 -13.05 11.17
CA GLU A 27 -0.14 -11.76 11.55
C GLU A 27 0.93 -10.69 11.36
N SER A 28 0.70 -9.77 10.41
CA SER A 28 1.68 -8.76 10.08
C SER A 28 1.81 -7.82 11.27
N LYS A 29 2.98 -7.84 11.90
CA LYS A 29 3.48 -6.89 12.90
C LYS A 29 3.65 -5.50 12.27
N CYS A 30 2.57 -4.98 11.71
CA CYS A 30 2.55 -3.79 10.88
C CYS A 30 1.89 -2.68 11.71
N PRO A 31 2.66 -1.90 12.48
CA PRO A 31 2.08 -0.88 13.36
C PRO A 31 1.45 0.29 12.58
N LEU A 32 1.77 0.44 11.29
CA LEU A 32 1.12 1.41 10.40
C LEU A 32 0.81 0.76 9.06
N MET A 33 -0.47 0.59 8.77
CA MET A 33 -1.01 0.11 7.50
C MET A 33 -1.86 1.20 6.85
N VAL A 34 -1.82 1.26 5.51
CA VAL A 34 -2.67 2.15 4.72
C VAL A 34 -3.59 1.32 3.83
N LYS A 35 -4.88 1.63 3.79
CA LYS A 35 -5.86 1.01 2.89
C LYS A 35 -6.59 2.07 2.08
N VAL A 36 -6.58 1.94 0.76
CA VAL A 36 -7.18 2.93 -0.15
C VAL A 36 -8.19 2.24 -1.07
N LEU A 37 -9.40 2.81 -1.15
CA LEU A 37 -10.50 2.35 -1.97
C LEU A 37 -10.92 3.43 -2.96
N ASP A 38 -11.42 3.01 -4.11
CA ASP A 38 -11.98 3.85 -5.17
C ASP A 38 -13.51 3.73 -5.19
N ALA A 39 -14.19 4.83 -4.84
CA ALA A 39 -15.66 4.86 -4.80
C ALA A 39 -16.31 4.94 -6.19
N VAL A 40 -15.57 5.37 -7.22
CA VAL A 40 -16.08 5.47 -8.59
C VAL A 40 -16.12 4.09 -9.23
N ARG A 41 -15.07 3.30 -9.04
CA ARG A 41 -14.93 1.96 -9.63
C ARG A 41 -15.44 0.83 -8.73
N GLY A 42 -15.68 1.13 -7.44
CA GLY A 42 -16.10 0.13 -6.45
C GLY A 42 -15.02 -0.93 -6.18
N SER A 43 -13.74 -0.54 -6.24
CA SER A 43 -12.60 -1.44 -6.15
C SER A 43 -11.50 -0.87 -5.23
N PRO A 44 -10.48 -1.65 -4.85
CA PRO A 44 -9.29 -1.09 -4.25
C PRO A 44 -8.58 -0.10 -5.20
N ALA A 45 -7.94 0.92 -4.63
CA ALA A 45 -7.13 1.87 -5.37
C ALA A 45 -5.68 1.37 -5.41
N VAL A 46 -5.30 0.77 -6.54
CA VAL A 46 -3.99 0.13 -6.76
C VAL A 46 -2.96 1.16 -7.23
N ASP A 47 -1.70 0.95 -6.84
CA ASP A 47 -0.52 1.76 -7.24
C ASP A 47 -0.58 3.23 -6.78
N VAL A 48 -1.35 3.53 -5.72
CA VAL A 48 -1.37 4.86 -5.09
C VAL A 48 -0.06 5.05 -4.33
N ALA A 49 0.72 6.07 -4.69
CA ALA A 49 1.93 6.42 -3.97
C ALA A 49 1.61 7.00 -2.59
N VAL A 50 2.35 6.54 -1.57
CA VAL A 50 2.19 6.93 -0.18
C VAL A 50 3.53 7.40 0.36
N GLN A 51 3.53 8.58 0.99
CA GLN A 51 4.67 9.11 1.74
C GLN A 51 4.27 9.31 3.20
N VAL A 52 5.13 8.89 4.11
CA VAL A 52 4.96 9.07 5.55
C VAL A 52 6.06 10.00 6.04
N PHE A 53 5.68 10.98 6.84
CA PHE A 53 6.58 11.92 7.49
C PHE A 53 6.41 11.87 9.00
N LYS A 54 7.49 12.16 9.73
CA LYS A 54 7.46 12.40 11.17
C LYS A 54 7.76 13.86 11.45
N LYS A 55 7.02 14.48 12.37
CA LYS A 55 7.27 15.84 12.80
C LYS A 55 8.45 15.89 13.77
N THR A 56 9.41 16.76 13.50
CA THR A 56 10.56 17.01 14.38
C THR A 56 10.18 17.89 15.57
N ALA A 57 11.07 17.98 16.55
CA ALA A 57 10.92 18.92 17.68
C ALA A 57 10.88 20.39 17.23
N GLN A 58 11.50 20.71 16.09
CA GLN A 58 11.50 22.03 15.47
C GLN A 58 10.23 22.30 14.64
N GLY A 59 9.31 21.34 14.57
CA GLY A 59 8.05 21.46 13.86
C GLY A 59 8.14 21.22 12.34
N THR A 60 9.30 20.82 11.83
CA THR A 60 9.51 20.43 10.43
C THR A 60 9.07 19.00 10.17
N TRP A 61 8.76 18.66 8.92
CA TRP A 61 8.43 17.30 8.51
C TRP A 61 9.66 16.62 7.92
N GLU A 62 10.04 15.46 8.46
CA GLU A 62 11.11 14.62 7.95
C GLU A 62 10.53 13.35 7.29
N PRO A 63 11.06 12.91 6.13
CA PRO A 63 10.66 11.65 5.51
C PRO A 63 10.89 10.48 6.49
N PHE A 64 9.89 9.62 6.61
CA PHE A 64 9.90 8.48 7.52
C PHE A 64 9.80 7.14 6.78
N ALA A 65 8.85 7.03 5.86
CA ALA A 65 8.64 5.83 5.05
C ALA A 65 7.91 6.18 3.75
N SER A 66 7.93 5.26 2.78
CA SER A 66 7.18 5.40 1.53
C SER A 66 6.86 4.04 0.92
N GLY A 67 5.84 3.99 0.08
CA GLY A 67 5.50 2.80 -0.68
C GLY A 67 4.36 3.06 -1.65
N LYS A 68 3.78 1.98 -2.19
CA LYS A 68 2.59 2.04 -3.04
C LYS A 68 1.59 0.96 -2.64
N THR A 69 0.30 1.27 -2.79
CA THR A 69 -0.75 0.27 -2.52
C THR A 69 -0.68 -0.90 -3.50
N ALA A 70 -0.79 -2.12 -2.97
CA ALA A 70 -0.85 -3.35 -3.74
C ALA A 70 -2.22 -3.54 -4.42
N GLU A 71 -2.42 -4.67 -5.09
CA GLU A 71 -3.69 -5.02 -5.75
C GLU A 71 -4.89 -5.03 -4.80
N SER A 72 -4.67 -5.31 -3.51
CA SER A 72 -5.68 -5.24 -2.46
C SER A 72 -6.04 -3.80 -2.03
N GLY A 73 -5.35 -2.79 -2.57
CA GLY A 73 -5.41 -1.39 -2.12
C GLY A 73 -4.71 -1.15 -0.79
N GLU A 74 -3.97 -2.13 -0.28
CA GLU A 74 -3.28 -2.04 1.00
C GLU A 74 -1.79 -1.79 0.80
N LEU A 75 -1.19 -1.08 1.75
CA LEU A 75 0.25 -0.92 1.89
C LEU A 75 0.64 -1.31 3.32
N HIS A 76 1.43 -2.36 3.41
CA HIS A 76 1.99 -2.91 4.64
C HIS A 76 3.49 -2.65 4.70
N GLY A 77 4.11 -2.88 5.87
CA GLY A 77 5.57 -2.86 6.02
C GLY A 77 6.20 -1.47 5.92
N LEU A 78 5.43 -0.40 6.19
CA LEU A 78 5.94 0.97 6.20
C LEU A 78 6.98 1.20 7.31
N THR A 79 6.87 0.48 8.43
CA THR A 79 7.75 0.63 9.59
C THR A 79 7.68 -0.61 10.49
N THR A 80 8.53 -0.66 11.50
CA THR A 80 8.49 -1.63 12.60
C THR A 80 8.06 -0.95 13.91
N ASP A 81 7.69 -1.73 14.92
CA ASP A 81 7.28 -1.22 16.24
C ASP A 81 8.39 -0.39 16.90
N GLU A 82 9.65 -0.78 16.74
CA GLU A 82 10.81 -0.09 17.34
C GLU A 82 11.06 1.29 16.71
N LYS A 83 10.77 1.44 15.41
CA LYS A 83 10.93 2.70 14.68
C LYS A 83 9.73 3.62 14.83
N PHE A 84 8.53 3.05 14.98
CA PHE A 84 7.28 3.77 15.10
C PHE A 84 7.02 4.20 16.55
N VAL A 85 7.87 5.11 17.02
CA VAL A 85 7.81 5.64 18.39
C VAL A 85 6.75 6.75 18.51
N GLU A 86 6.53 7.22 19.74
CA GLU A 86 5.70 8.38 20.00
C GLU A 86 6.08 9.60 19.12
N GLY A 87 5.06 10.27 18.58
CA GLY A 87 5.24 11.48 17.80
C GLY A 87 4.04 11.83 16.92
N VAL A 88 4.16 12.96 16.22
CA VAL A 88 3.17 13.36 15.22
C VAL A 88 3.63 12.88 13.86
N TYR A 89 2.76 12.14 13.18
CA TYR A 89 3.01 11.58 11.85
C TYR A 89 2.05 12.19 10.85
N ARG A 90 2.48 12.16 9.59
CA ARG A 90 1.70 12.60 8.44
C ARG A 90 1.79 11.57 7.34
N VAL A 91 0.64 11.12 6.85
CA VAL A 91 0.51 10.23 5.69
C VAL A 91 -0.05 11.06 4.54
N GLU A 92 0.67 11.07 3.43
CA GLU A 92 0.29 11.72 2.18
C GLU A 92 0.03 10.67 1.12
N LEU A 93 -1.16 10.71 0.51
CA LEU A 93 -1.57 9.83 -0.58
C LEU A 93 -1.58 10.65 -1.88
N ASP A 94 -0.82 10.23 -2.89
CA ASP A 94 -0.79 10.90 -4.21
C ASP A 94 -2.05 10.57 -5.02
N THR A 95 -3.17 11.14 -4.60
CA THR A 95 -4.48 10.94 -5.23
C THR A 95 -4.54 11.60 -6.61
N LYS A 96 -3.77 12.67 -6.84
CA LYS A 96 -3.79 13.37 -8.12
C LYS A 96 -3.19 12.53 -9.22
N SER A 97 -2.02 11.95 -9.00
CA SER A 97 -1.39 11.05 -9.98
C SER A 97 -2.26 9.82 -10.23
N TYR A 98 -2.85 9.25 -9.17
CA TYR A 98 -3.78 8.13 -9.27
C TYR A 98 -4.96 8.43 -10.23
N TRP A 99 -5.68 9.54 -10.03
CA TRP A 99 -6.80 9.89 -10.90
C TRP A 99 -6.37 10.25 -12.32
N LYS A 100 -5.23 10.94 -12.48
CA LYS A 100 -4.67 11.27 -13.79
C LYS A 100 -4.30 10.03 -14.60
N ALA A 101 -3.76 8.99 -13.96
CA ALA A 101 -3.45 7.72 -14.62
C ALA A 101 -4.72 7.03 -15.18
N LEU A 102 -5.88 7.30 -14.59
CA LEU A 102 -7.18 6.84 -15.06
C LEU A 102 -7.86 7.80 -16.06
N GLY A 103 -7.18 8.88 -16.47
CA GLY A 103 -7.72 9.87 -17.40
C GLY A 103 -8.77 10.80 -16.77
N ILE A 104 -8.85 10.86 -15.44
CA ILE A 104 -9.82 11.69 -14.71
C ILE A 104 -9.11 12.93 -14.18
N SER A 105 -9.77 14.10 -14.28
CA SER A 105 -9.30 15.34 -13.66
C SER A 105 -9.77 15.42 -12.20
N PRO A 106 -8.86 15.32 -11.21
CA PRO A 106 -9.21 15.41 -9.80
C PRO A 106 -9.13 16.85 -9.28
N PHE A 107 -9.79 17.10 -8.15
CA PHE A 107 -9.76 18.38 -7.45
C PHE A 107 -8.54 18.54 -6.53
N HIS A 108 -8.25 17.52 -5.71
CA HIS A 108 -7.21 17.57 -4.69
C HIS A 108 -5.82 17.28 -5.29
N GLU A 109 -4.79 17.98 -4.80
CA GLU A 109 -3.39 17.69 -5.14
C GLU A 109 -2.90 16.37 -4.53
N TYR A 110 -3.33 16.09 -3.31
CA TYR A 110 -3.10 14.85 -2.56
C TYR A 110 -4.13 14.79 -1.42
N ALA A 111 -4.25 13.63 -0.77
CA ALA A 111 -4.96 13.51 0.50
C ALA A 111 -3.94 13.39 1.64
N GLU A 112 -4.16 14.14 2.73
CA GLU A 112 -3.26 14.19 3.88
C GLU A 112 -3.97 13.76 5.15
N VAL A 113 -3.31 12.94 5.97
CA VAL A 113 -3.77 12.52 7.30
C VAL A 113 -2.68 12.79 8.32
N VAL A 114 -2.95 13.66 9.29
CA VAL A 114 -2.00 14.03 10.36
C VAL A 114 -2.54 13.56 11.70
N PHE A 115 -1.72 12.85 12.48
CA PHE A 115 -2.13 12.27 13.76
C PHE A 115 -0.98 12.11 14.74
N THR A 116 -1.29 12.09 16.03
CA THR A 116 -0.35 11.68 17.09
C THR A 116 -0.41 10.17 17.25
N ALA A 117 0.75 9.52 17.25
CA ALA A 117 0.87 8.09 17.50
C ALA A 117 1.56 7.82 18.84
N ASN A 118 1.14 6.74 19.50
CA ASN A 118 1.81 6.06 20.60
C ASN A 118 2.06 6.86 21.89
N ASP A 119 1.28 7.94 22.08
CA ASP A 119 1.26 8.78 23.30
C ASP A 119 0.79 8.04 24.56
N SER A 120 0.12 6.89 24.41
CA SER A 120 -0.36 6.04 25.50
C SER A 120 0.15 4.61 25.37
N GLY A 121 1.34 4.43 24.79
CA GLY A 121 1.94 3.12 24.49
C GLY A 121 1.74 2.68 23.03
N HIS A 122 2.42 1.60 22.66
CA HIS A 122 2.39 1.07 21.30
C HIS A 122 0.98 0.62 20.91
N ARG A 123 0.53 1.05 19.72
CA ARG A 123 -0.73 0.66 19.08
C ARG A 123 -0.49 0.40 17.61
N HIS A 124 -1.38 -0.36 16.97
CA HIS A 124 -1.39 -0.55 15.52
C HIS A 124 -2.46 0.35 14.89
N TYR A 125 -2.11 0.99 13.77
CA TYR A 125 -2.94 1.95 13.08
C TYR A 125 -3.21 1.47 11.66
N THR A 126 -4.47 1.47 11.27
CA THR A 126 -4.90 1.38 9.87
C THR A 126 -5.46 2.72 9.46
N ILE A 127 -4.81 3.39 8.51
CA ILE A 127 -5.34 4.60 7.88
C ILE A 127 -6.10 4.17 6.62
N ALA A 128 -7.43 4.27 6.68
CA ALA A 128 -8.30 3.98 5.54
C ALA A 128 -8.65 5.28 4.80
N ALA A 129 -8.66 5.24 3.48
CA ALA A 129 -9.12 6.31 2.61
C ALA A 129 -10.08 5.79 1.53
N LEU A 130 -11.19 6.49 1.31
CA LEU A 130 -12.11 6.24 0.21
C LEU A 130 -12.10 7.44 -0.72
N LEU A 131 -11.70 7.22 -1.97
CA LEU A 131 -11.42 8.27 -2.94
C LEU A 131 -12.57 8.46 -3.93
N SER A 132 -12.84 9.72 -4.24
CA SER A 132 -13.55 10.19 -5.43
C SER A 132 -12.76 11.34 -6.04
N PRO A 133 -12.98 11.72 -7.32
CA PRO A 133 -12.15 12.75 -7.94
C PRO A 133 -12.26 14.12 -7.26
N TYR A 134 -13.43 14.43 -6.68
CA TYR A 134 -13.72 15.72 -6.01
C TYR A 134 -13.99 15.59 -4.51
N SER A 135 -13.76 14.42 -3.91
CA SER A 135 -13.99 14.17 -2.49
C SER A 135 -13.11 13.01 -2.03
N TYR A 136 -12.66 13.03 -0.79
CA TYR A 136 -12.16 11.83 -0.14
C TYR A 136 -12.67 11.79 1.29
N SER A 137 -12.82 10.60 1.84
CA SER A 137 -12.98 10.40 3.27
C SER A 137 -11.78 9.62 3.82
N THR A 138 -11.45 9.89 5.07
CA THR A 138 -10.40 9.14 5.78
C THR A 138 -10.87 8.79 7.18
N THR A 139 -10.49 7.59 7.62
CA THR A 139 -10.82 7.04 8.94
C THR A 139 -9.60 6.29 9.46
N ALA A 140 -9.42 6.28 10.78
CA ALA A 140 -8.42 5.46 11.44
C ALA A 140 -9.08 4.30 12.19
N VAL A 141 -8.51 3.10 12.09
CA VAL A 141 -8.76 1.99 13.01
C VAL A 141 -7.51 1.83 13.86
N VAL A 142 -7.67 1.91 15.18
CA VAL A 142 -6.58 1.81 16.14
C VAL A 142 -6.83 0.62 17.06
N SER A 143 -5.87 -0.29 17.14
CA SER A 143 -5.94 -1.47 18.00
C SER A 143 -4.71 -1.56 18.89
N ASN A 144 -4.86 -2.18 20.05
CA ASN A 144 -3.71 -2.58 20.84
C ASN A 144 -2.93 -3.68 20.09
N PRO A 145 -1.61 -3.80 20.31
CA PRO A 145 -0.85 -4.94 19.82
C PRO A 145 -1.50 -6.21 20.37
N LYS A 146 -1.70 -7.21 19.51
CA LYS A 146 -2.10 -8.54 19.99
C LYS A 146 -0.86 -9.20 20.62
N GLU A 147 -1.01 -9.71 21.84
CA GLU A 147 0.00 -10.56 22.49
C GLU A 147 0.25 -11.85 21.71
#